data_AF-A0A2C9CU75-F1
#
_entry.id   AF-A0A2C9CU75-F1
#
_cell.length_a   1.000
_cell.length_b   1.000
_cell.length_c   1.000
_cell.angle_alpha   90.00
_cell.angle_beta   90.00
_cell.angle_gamma   90.00
#
_symmetry.space_group_name_H-M   'P 1'
#
loop_
_entity.id
_entity.type
_entity.pdbx_description
1 polymer ?
#
loop_
_entity_poly.entity_id
_entity_poly.type
_entity_poly.pdbx_seq_one_letter_code
_entity_poly.pdbx_strand_id
1 'polypeptide(L)'
;MIRRLSLCLLLSACAAPALQPQQVAEQALAQATLDGLQARSIAEQREYCGYIGYDATGALRVTTAVAGSLDGCVIPDPPKNWIVAASYHTHGSYDYEYDSEVPSIDDMIGDLEEGVDGYISTPGGRLWMIDFRQERAQMLCDVGCVTADPNFRRDPEYLPAQSYTLFELYARFDEPY
;
A
#
# COMPACT_ATOMS: atom_id res chain seq x y z
N MET A 1 -24.36 -52.79 27.11
CA MET A 1 -24.40 -52.07 25.81
C MET A 1 -24.71 -50.62 26.15
N ILE A 2 -23.93 -49.57 25.93
CA ILE A 2 -22.92 -49.23 24.91
C ILE A 2 -21.92 -48.21 25.53
N ARG A 3 -20.62 -48.41 25.29
CA ARG A 3 -19.51 -47.48 25.58
C ARG A 3 -19.68 -46.21 24.74
N ARG A 4 -19.72 -45.03 25.37
CA ARG A 4 -19.57 -43.76 24.63
C ARG A 4 -18.09 -43.41 24.56
N LEU A 5 -17.44 -43.75 23.44
CA LEU A 5 -16.16 -43.16 23.05
C LEU A 5 -16.43 -41.69 22.71
N SER A 6 -15.86 -40.76 23.49
CA SER A 6 -15.83 -39.35 23.10
C SER A 6 -14.68 -39.16 22.13
N LEU A 7 -15.02 -38.88 20.87
CA LEU A 7 -14.07 -38.52 19.82
C LEU A 7 -13.69 -37.05 20.02
N CYS A 8 -12.48 -36.79 20.54
CA CYS A 8 -11.91 -35.44 20.53
C CYS A 8 -11.51 -35.09 19.09
N LEU A 9 -12.36 -34.30 18.41
CA LEU A 9 -11.98 -33.61 17.18
C LEU A 9 -10.97 -32.52 17.55
N LEU A 10 -9.70 -32.70 17.18
CA LEU A 10 -8.71 -31.62 17.18
C LEU A 10 -9.00 -30.71 15.98
N LEU A 11 -9.67 -29.59 16.23
CA LEU A 11 -9.78 -28.50 15.27
C LEU A 11 -8.42 -27.79 15.18
N SER A 12 -7.63 -28.09 14.15
CA SER A 12 -6.51 -27.22 13.77
C SER A 12 -7.06 -25.92 13.21
N ALA A 13 -7.03 -24.86 14.02
CA ALA A 13 -7.30 -23.51 13.54
C ALA A 13 -6.10 -23.04 12.69
N CYS A 14 -6.33 -22.75 11.40
CA CYS A 14 -5.40 -21.96 10.59
C CYS A 14 -5.38 -20.54 11.18
N ALA A 15 -4.47 -20.27 12.11
CA ALA A 15 -4.23 -18.90 12.56
C ALA A 15 -3.44 -18.16 11.47
N ALA A 16 -4.01 -17.09 10.92
CA ALA A 16 -3.24 -16.16 10.12
C ALA A 16 -2.08 -15.60 10.98
N PRO A 17 -0.88 -15.42 10.42
CA PRO A 17 0.22 -14.82 11.16
C PRO A 17 -0.18 -13.43 11.65
N ALA A 18 0.05 -13.16 12.94
CA ALA A 18 -0.15 -11.83 13.50
C ALA A 18 0.93 -10.87 12.94
N LEU A 19 0.54 -9.64 12.61
CA LEU A 19 1.49 -8.61 12.24
C LEU A 19 2.49 -8.36 13.37
N GLN A 20 3.76 -8.20 13.01
CA GLN A 20 4.80 -7.83 13.95
C GLN A 20 4.58 -6.39 14.44
N PRO A 21 4.90 -6.05 15.70
CA PRO A 21 4.71 -4.68 16.23
C PRO A 21 5.39 -3.59 15.40
N GLN A 22 6.52 -3.93 14.78
CA GLN A 22 7.25 -3.06 13.85
C GLN A 22 6.41 -2.71 12.62
N GLN A 23 5.79 -3.70 11.99
CA GLN A 23 4.93 -3.48 10.82
C GLN A 23 3.66 -2.68 11.19
N VAL A 24 3.11 -2.87 12.39
CA VAL A 24 1.99 -2.05 12.88
C VAL A 24 2.38 -0.58 13.01
N ALA A 25 3.57 -0.30 13.55
CA ALA A 25 4.07 1.07 13.67
C ALA A 25 4.37 1.70 12.31
N GLU A 26 4.91 0.91 11.37
CA GLU A 26 5.16 1.31 9.98
C GLU A 26 3.86 1.65 9.25
N GLN A 27 2.85 0.77 9.29
CA GLN A 27 1.54 1.02 8.69
C GLN A 27 0.87 2.27 9.25
N ALA A 28 0.93 2.47 10.57
CA ALA A 28 0.37 3.65 11.21
C ALA A 28 1.09 4.94 10.77
N LEU A 29 2.41 4.90 10.64
CA LEU A 29 3.20 6.03 10.16
C LEU A 29 2.94 6.30 8.68
N ALA A 30 2.81 5.26 7.86
CA ALA A 30 2.46 5.36 6.44
C ALA A 30 1.10 6.03 6.26
N GLN A 31 0.06 5.53 6.96
CA GLN A 31 -1.28 6.09 6.89
C GLN A 31 -1.30 7.58 7.28
N ALA A 32 -0.66 7.94 8.40
CA ALA A 32 -0.61 9.33 8.85
C ALA A 32 0.17 10.24 7.88
N THR A 33 1.25 9.73 7.29
CA THR A 33 2.06 10.48 6.30
C THR A 33 1.26 10.73 5.04
N LEU A 34 0.62 9.68 4.50
CA LEU A 34 -0.17 9.75 3.28
C LEU A 34 -1.42 10.62 3.47
N ASP A 35 -2.13 10.52 4.60
CA ASP A 35 -3.25 11.41 4.92
C ASP A 35 -2.84 12.89 4.94
N GLY A 36 -1.67 13.19 5.51
CA GLY A 36 -1.11 14.54 5.53
C GLY A 36 -0.72 15.09 4.14
N LEU A 37 -0.50 14.22 3.15
CA LEU A 37 -0.10 14.58 1.79
C LEU A 37 -1.27 14.63 0.80
N GLN A 38 -2.32 13.82 1.01
CA GLN A 38 -3.45 13.65 0.09
C GLN A 38 -4.04 14.97 -0.39
N ALA A 39 -4.38 15.90 0.53
CA ALA A 39 -5.00 17.17 0.15
C ALA A 39 -4.15 17.98 -0.84
N ARG A 40 -2.82 17.96 -0.67
CA ARG A 40 -1.88 18.63 -1.57
C ARG A 40 -1.73 17.87 -2.89
N SER A 41 -1.58 16.55 -2.81
CA SER A 41 -1.46 15.67 -3.99
C SER A 41 -2.65 15.80 -4.94
N ILE A 42 -3.86 15.79 -4.40
CA ILE A 42 -5.11 15.98 -5.13
C ILE A 42 -5.17 17.39 -5.75
N ALA A 43 -4.89 18.44 -4.97
CA ALA A 43 -4.97 19.82 -5.44
C ALA A 43 -3.96 20.12 -6.56
N GLU A 44 -2.79 19.47 -6.53
CA GLU A 44 -1.72 19.66 -7.49
C GLU A 44 -1.69 18.62 -8.62
N GLN A 45 -2.62 17.66 -8.59
CA GLN A 45 -2.76 16.56 -9.56
C GLN A 45 -1.45 15.82 -9.81
N ARG A 46 -0.78 15.42 -8.73
CA ARG A 46 0.52 14.75 -8.79
C ARG A 46 0.80 13.90 -7.59
N GLU A 47 1.73 12.98 -7.76
CA GLU A 47 2.22 12.13 -6.68
C GLU A 47 3.19 12.84 -5.75
N TYR A 48 3.22 12.37 -4.51
CA TYR A 48 4.21 12.72 -3.50
C TYR A 48 4.79 11.46 -2.90
N CYS A 49 6.12 11.28 -2.96
CA CYS A 49 6.77 10.04 -2.54
C CYS A 49 7.95 10.25 -1.59
N GLY A 50 8.30 9.18 -0.88
CA GLY A 50 9.45 9.12 0.02
C GLY A 50 9.67 7.72 0.59
N TYR A 51 10.55 7.63 1.57
CA TYR A 51 10.86 6.39 2.28
C TYR A 51 10.40 6.46 3.73
N ILE A 52 9.99 5.30 4.25
CA ILE A 52 9.85 5.00 5.66
C ILE A 52 11.02 4.13 6.08
N GLY A 53 11.67 4.46 7.20
CA GLY A 53 12.81 3.68 7.67
C GLY A 53 13.28 4.05 9.07
N TYR A 54 14.28 3.34 9.54
CA TYR A 54 14.90 3.56 10.84
C TYR A 54 16.11 4.46 10.70
N ASP A 55 16.11 5.58 11.43
CA ASP A 55 17.28 6.45 11.51
C ASP A 55 18.42 5.83 12.36
N ALA A 56 19.56 6.51 12.45
CA ALA A 56 20.71 6.01 13.22
C ALA A 56 20.47 5.84 14.73
N THR A 57 19.36 6.35 15.26
CA THR A 57 18.95 6.13 16.66
C THR A 57 18.02 4.92 16.81
N GLY A 58 17.65 4.27 15.70
CA GLY A 58 16.65 3.21 15.67
C GLY A 58 15.21 3.73 15.75
N ALA A 59 14.98 5.03 15.52
CA ALA A 59 13.65 5.60 15.48
C ALA A 59 13.08 5.46 14.06
N LEU A 60 11.82 5.02 13.97
CA LEU A 60 11.07 4.96 12.72
C LEU A 60 10.69 6.38 12.27
N ARG A 61 10.99 6.72 11.01
CA ARG A 61 10.87 8.06 10.43
C ARG A 61 10.44 7.98 8.98
N VAL A 62 10.03 9.12 8.42
CA VAL A 62 9.81 9.33 6.98
C VAL A 62 10.79 10.34 6.43
N THR A 63 11.25 10.15 5.20
CA THR A 63 11.98 11.19 4.48
C THR A 63 11.03 12.33 4.13
N THR A 64 11.58 13.51 3.81
CA THR A 64 10.77 14.61 3.27
C THR A 64 10.19 14.17 1.93
N ALA A 65 8.87 14.25 1.79
CA ALA A 65 8.19 13.92 0.54
C ALA A 65 8.68 14.82 -0.60
N VAL A 66 8.96 14.23 -1.75
CA VAL A 66 9.28 14.94 -3.00
C VAL A 66 8.07 14.93 -3.92
N ALA A 67 7.97 15.93 -4.80
CA ALA A 67 6.90 16.01 -5.79
C ALA A 67 7.25 15.20 -7.04
N GLY A 68 6.31 14.35 -7.47
CA GLY A 68 6.37 13.60 -8.73
C GLY A 68 5.61 14.28 -9.89
N SER A 69 5.28 13.47 -10.89
CA SER A 69 4.36 13.75 -11.99
C SER A 69 2.94 13.28 -11.68
N LEU A 70 2.08 13.25 -12.69
CA LEU A 70 0.71 12.74 -12.59
C LEU A 70 0.67 11.23 -12.29
N ASP A 71 1.70 10.51 -12.75
CA ASP A 71 1.74 9.07 -12.97
C ASP A 71 3.07 8.44 -12.51
N GLY A 72 3.79 9.12 -11.62
CA GLY A 72 5.02 8.57 -11.09
C GLY A 72 5.80 9.52 -10.19
N CYS A 73 6.65 8.95 -9.36
CA CYS A 73 7.49 9.70 -8.45
C CYS A 73 8.83 8.99 -8.22
N VAL A 74 9.92 9.73 -8.43
CA VAL A 74 11.28 9.22 -8.21
C VAL A 74 11.77 9.64 -6.83
N ILE A 75 11.93 8.67 -5.94
CA ILE A 75 12.42 8.91 -4.58
C ILE A 75 13.94 9.09 -4.63
N PRO A 76 14.51 10.19 -4.10
CA PRO A 76 15.96 10.32 -3.97
C PRO A 76 16.53 9.33 -2.95
N ASP A 77 17.82 9.01 -3.08
CA ASP A 77 18.54 8.16 -2.12
C ASP A 77 18.23 8.56 -0.66
N PRO A 78 17.89 7.60 0.21
CA PRO A 78 17.67 7.88 1.63
C PRO A 78 18.98 8.30 2.29
N PRO A 79 18.93 8.95 3.48
CA PRO A 79 20.13 9.21 4.24
C PRO A 79 20.92 7.92 4.48
N LYS A 80 22.24 7.93 4.23
CA LYS A 80 23.10 6.72 4.24
C LYS A 80 23.10 5.90 5.53
N ASN A 81 22.66 6.50 6.64
CA ASN A 81 22.58 5.88 7.95
C ASN A 81 21.17 5.38 8.29
N TRP A 82 20.26 5.36 7.33
CA TRP A 82 18.93 4.79 7.49
C TRP A 82 18.89 3.34 7.04
N ILE A 83 18.03 2.56 7.69
CA ILE A 83 17.58 1.25 7.21
C ILE A 83 16.18 1.46 6.65
N VAL A 84 16.05 1.45 5.33
CA VAL A 84 14.74 1.56 4.65
C VAL A 84 13.91 0.33 4.98
N ALA A 85 12.64 0.56 5.31
CA ALA A 85 11.67 -0.48 5.56
C ALA A 85 10.58 -0.51 4.48
N ALA A 86 10.16 0.68 4.02
CA ALA A 86 9.17 0.80 2.96
C ALA A 86 9.34 2.06 2.11
N SER A 87 8.86 2.02 0.87
CA SER A 87 8.52 3.19 0.08
C SER A 87 7.13 3.71 0.46
N TYR A 88 6.82 4.96 0.12
CA TYR A 88 5.45 5.45 0.11
C TYR A 88 5.23 6.42 -1.04
N HIS A 89 4.02 6.45 -1.60
CA HIS A 89 3.58 7.53 -2.46
C HIS A 89 2.06 7.75 -2.42
N THR A 90 1.62 8.95 -2.79
CA THR A 90 0.21 9.25 -3.05
C THR A 90 -0.05 9.13 -4.56
N HIS A 91 -1.21 8.62 -4.95
CA HIS A 91 -1.77 8.96 -6.26
C HIS A 91 -2.38 10.37 -6.22
N GLY A 92 -2.48 11.01 -7.40
CA GLY A 92 -2.98 12.37 -7.57
C GLY A 92 -4.50 12.55 -7.34
N SER A 93 -5.11 13.45 -8.11
CA SER A 93 -6.58 13.63 -8.08
C SER A 93 -7.30 12.47 -8.75
N TYR A 94 -8.59 12.32 -8.45
CA TYR A 94 -9.45 11.38 -9.15
C TYR A 94 -9.56 11.77 -10.63
N ASP A 95 -9.32 10.81 -11.51
CA ASP A 95 -9.59 10.88 -12.94
C ASP A 95 -10.40 9.63 -13.34
N TYR A 96 -11.46 9.83 -14.14
CA TYR A 96 -12.29 8.73 -14.62
C TYR A 96 -11.60 7.93 -15.74
N GLU A 97 -10.63 8.53 -16.43
CA GLU A 97 -9.91 7.88 -17.53
C GLU A 97 -8.74 7.00 -17.05
N TYR A 98 -8.37 7.09 -15.77
CA TYR A 98 -7.24 6.36 -15.18
C TYR A 98 -7.68 5.55 -13.96
N ASP A 99 -7.20 4.31 -13.87
CA ASP A 99 -7.43 3.48 -12.69
C ASP A 99 -6.43 3.81 -11.57
N SER A 100 -6.62 4.97 -10.96
CA SER A 100 -5.79 5.44 -9.84
C SER A 100 -6.22 4.85 -8.48
N GLU A 101 -7.05 3.81 -8.44
CA GLU A 101 -7.57 3.22 -7.20
C GLU A 101 -6.87 1.93 -6.76
N VAL A 102 -5.85 1.49 -7.49
CA VAL A 102 -4.99 0.34 -7.19
C VAL A 102 -3.53 0.68 -7.49
N PRO A 103 -2.53 0.00 -6.89
CA PRO A 103 -1.14 0.15 -7.30
C PRO A 103 -0.93 -0.23 -8.76
N SER A 104 -0.03 0.46 -9.45
CA SER A 104 0.40 0.16 -10.81
C SER A 104 1.32 -1.07 -10.86
N ILE A 105 1.60 -1.54 -12.07
CA ILE A 105 2.58 -2.60 -12.33
C ILE A 105 3.98 -2.12 -11.91
N ASP A 106 4.34 -0.89 -12.27
CA ASP A 106 5.65 -0.30 -11.96
C ASP A 106 5.86 -0.10 -10.46
N ASP A 107 4.80 0.21 -9.69
CA ASP A 107 4.89 0.27 -8.23
C ASP A 107 5.32 -1.07 -7.64
N MET A 108 4.64 -2.15 -8.05
CA MET A 108 4.96 -3.48 -7.56
C MET A 108 6.34 -3.94 -8.02
N ILE A 109 6.73 -3.70 -9.27
CA ILE A 109 8.07 -4.06 -9.73
C ILE A 109 9.13 -3.28 -8.96
N GLY A 110 8.94 -1.96 -8.78
CA GLY A 110 9.89 -1.10 -8.07
C GLY A 110 10.14 -1.57 -6.63
N ASP A 111 9.07 -1.81 -5.86
CA ASP A 111 9.18 -2.27 -4.48
C ASP A 111 9.80 -3.67 -4.37
N LEU A 112 9.48 -4.57 -5.32
CA LEU A 112 10.07 -5.91 -5.39
C LEU A 112 11.55 -5.89 -5.73
N GLU A 113 11.96 -5.05 -6.69
CA GLU A 113 13.37 -4.91 -7.09
C GLU A 113 14.20 -4.24 -5.99
N GLU A 114 13.63 -3.27 -5.27
CA GLU A 114 14.29 -2.63 -4.14
C GLU A 114 14.30 -3.53 -2.88
N GLY A 115 13.34 -4.46 -2.78
CA GLY A 115 13.20 -5.38 -1.65
C GLY A 115 12.68 -4.70 -0.38
N VAL A 116 11.72 -3.78 -0.56
CA VAL A 116 11.08 -3.00 0.51
C VAL A 116 9.56 -3.10 0.40
N ASP A 117 8.85 -2.95 1.51
CA ASP A 117 7.39 -2.86 1.43
C ASP A 117 7.00 -1.51 0.78
N GLY A 118 5.77 -1.35 0.29
CA GLY A 118 5.35 -0.08 -0.34
C GLY A 118 3.96 0.36 0.07
N TYR A 119 3.78 1.64 0.38
CA TYR A 119 2.47 2.19 0.80
C TYR A 119 1.92 3.20 -0.18
N ILE A 120 0.69 2.97 -0.63
CA ILE A 120 0.03 3.80 -1.65
C ILE A 120 -1.31 4.32 -1.11
N SER A 121 -1.55 5.62 -1.21
CA SER A 121 -2.88 6.19 -1.01
C SER A 121 -3.53 6.63 -2.31
N THR A 122 -4.84 6.42 -2.43
CA THR A 122 -5.59 6.67 -3.66
C THR A 122 -6.53 7.86 -3.56
N PRO A 123 -7.07 8.40 -4.66
CA PRO A 123 -8.05 9.49 -4.63
C PRO A 123 -9.31 9.18 -3.81
N GLY A 124 -9.78 7.93 -3.81
CA GLY A 124 -10.89 7.45 -2.96
C GLY A 124 -10.54 7.39 -1.47
N GLY A 125 -9.30 7.68 -1.11
CA GLY A 125 -8.81 7.62 0.26
C GLY A 125 -8.58 6.19 0.74
N ARG A 126 -8.27 5.26 -0.17
CA ARG A 126 -7.83 3.89 0.20
C ARG A 126 -6.37 3.92 0.64
N LEU A 127 -5.97 2.89 1.36
CA LEU A 127 -4.56 2.62 1.64
C LEU A 127 -4.23 1.20 1.18
N TRP A 128 -3.17 1.10 0.39
CA TRP A 128 -2.59 -0.14 -0.09
C TRP A 128 -1.23 -0.37 0.54
N MET A 129 -0.86 -1.64 0.64
CA MET A 129 0.47 -2.10 0.99
C MET A 129 0.94 -3.15 -0.02
N ILE A 130 2.09 -2.94 -0.62
CA ILE A 130 2.82 -3.96 -1.36
C ILE A 130 3.73 -4.66 -0.36
N ASP A 131 3.48 -5.96 -0.14
CA ASP A 131 4.34 -6.83 0.65
C ASP A 131 5.36 -7.48 -0.30
N PHE A 132 6.61 -7.05 -0.23
CA PHE A 132 7.62 -7.54 -1.18
C PHE A 132 7.98 -9.01 -0.95
N ARG A 133 7.80 -9.52 0.28
CA ARG A 133 8.09 -10.90 0.62
C ARG A 133 6.99 -11.84 0.14
N GLN A 134 5.76 -11.37 0.09
CA GLN A 134 4.62 -12.12 -0.40
C GLN A 134 4.33 -11.87 -1.89
N GLU A 135 4.99 -10.88 -2.50
CA GLU A 135 4.77 -10.46 -3.88
C GLU A 135 3.28 -10.11 -4.14
N ARG A 136 2.68 -9.39 -3.17
CA ARG A 136 1.26 -9.02 -3.21
C ARG A 136 0.99 -7.59 -2.74
N ALA A 137 0.18 -6.89 -3.52
CA ALA A 137 -0.52 -5.70 -3.10
C ALA A 137 -1.76 -6.09 -2.29
N GLN A 138 -1.96 -5.46 -1.14
CA GLN A 138 -3.06 -5.72 -0.21
C GLN A 138 -3.70 -4.40 0.19
N MET A 139 -5.02 -4.31 0.05
CA MET A 139 -5.75 -3.13 0.53
C MET A 139 -5.86 -3.22 2.05
N LEU A 140 -5.22 -2.31 2.76
CA LEU A 140 -5.28 -2.23 4.21
C LEU A 140 -6.60 -1.63 4.68
N CYS A 141 -7.16 -0.70 3.90
CA CYS A 141 -8.47 -0.11 4.16
C CYS A 141 -9.08 0.48 2.88
N ASP A 142 -10.40 0.35 2.78
CA ASP A 142 -11.21 0.87 1.66
C ASP A 142 -11.43 2.39 1.79
N VAL A 143 -12.30 2.95 0.93
CA VAL A 143 -12.63 4.38 0.82
C VAL A 143 -12.74 5.11 2.16
N GLY A 144 -12.11 6.28 2.24
CA GLY A 144 -12.20 7.20 3.38
C GLY A 144 -11.28 6.86 4.56
N CYS A 145 -10.27 6.03 4.33
CA CYS A 145 -9.24 5.72 5.32
C CYS A 145 -8.22 6.84 5.51
N VAL A 146 -7.94 7.56 4.43
CA VAL A 146 -7.23 8.84 4.39
C VAL A 146 -8.08 9.85 3.62
N THR A 147 -7.65 11.12 3.60
CA THR A 147 -8.33 12.21 2.92
C THR A 147 -8.64 11.85 1.47
N ALA A 148 -9.92 11.80 1.12
CA ALA A 148 -10.39 11.49 -0.21
C ALA A 148 -10.57 12.76 -1.05
N ASP A 149 -10.40 12.64 -2.37
CA ASP A 149 -10.76 13.66 -3.34
C ASP A 149 -12.28 13.93 -3.25
N PRO A 150 -12.72 15.18 -3.06
CA PRO A 150 -14.15 15.51 -3.03
C PRO A 150 -14.89 15.17 -4.33
N ASN A 151 -14.17 15.01 -5.44
CA ASN A 151 -14.73 14.62 -6.74
C ASN A 151 -14.74 13.11 -6.96
N PHE A 152 -14.14 12.31 -6.07
CA PHE A 152 -14.08 10.85 -6.21
C PHE A 152 -15.46 10.25 -6.46
N ARG A 153 -15.54 9.42 -7.49
CA ARG A 153 -16.72 8.60 -7.80
C ARG A 153 -16.31 7.13 -7.84
N ARG A 154 -17.04 6.30 -7.10
CA ARG A 154 -16.87 4.85 -7.17
C ARG A 154 -17.42 4.36 -8.50
N ASP A 155 -16.58 3.68 -9.28
CA ASP A 155 -17.00 2.95 -10.47
C ASP A 155 -17.49 1.53 -10.06
N PRO A 156 -18.78 1.20 -10.24
CA PRO A 156 -19.31 -0.12 -9.88
C PRO A 156 -18.84 -1.23 -10.82
N GLU A 157 -18.39 -0.92 -12.04
CA GLU A 157 -17.90 -1.87 -13.02
C GLU A 157 -16.42 -2.20 -12.80
N TYR A 158 -15.68 -1.29 -12.16
CA TYR A 158 -14.23 -1.38 -12.00
C TYR A 158 -13.75 -1.33 -10.54
N LEU A 159 -14.45 -2.05 -9.65
CA LEU A 159 -14.11 -2.09 -8.23
C LEU A 159 -12.74 -2.76 -7.97
N PRO A 160 -11.89 -2.16 -7.11
CA PRO A 160 -10.69 -2.84 -6.64
C PRO A 160 -11.00 -4.12 -5.86
N ALA A 161 -10.22 -5.17 -6.11
CA ALA A 161 -10.18 -6.38 -5.28
C ALA A 161 -9.50 -6.08 -3.93
N GLN A 162 -9.53 -7.01 -2.98
CA GLN A 162 -8.80 -6.83 -1.70
C GLN A 162 -7.28 -7.01 -1.83
N SER A 163 -6.82 -7.67 -2.90
CA SER A 163 -5.41 -7.91 -3.13
C SER A 163 -5.13 -8.19 -4.60
N TYR A 164 -3.90 -7.93 -5.03
CA TYR A 164 -3.39 -8.27 -6.36
C TYR A 164 -1.98 -8.87 -6.27
N THR A 165 -1.72 -9.91 -7.07
CA THR A 165 -0.37 -10.29 -7.53
C THR A 165 0.04 -9.43 -8.72
N LEU A 166 1.32 -9.47 -9.07
CA LEU A 166 1.83 -8.81 -10.29
C LEU A 166 1.05 -9.25 -11.54
N PHE A 167 0.83 -10.56 -11.71
CA PHE A 167 0.05 -11.09 -12.83
C PHE A 167 -1.40 -10.57 -12.86
N GLU A 168 -2.03 -10.42 -11.71
CA GLU A 168 -3.40 -9.87 -11.62
C GLU A 168 -3.42 -8.35 -11.94
N LEU A 169 -2.34 -7.61 -11.64
CA LEU A 169 -2.18 -6.22 -12.06
C LEU A 169 -2.03 -6.11 -13.58
N TYR A 170 -1.16 -6.92 -14.21
CA TYR A 170 -1.05 -6.98 -15.68
C TYR A 170 -2.40 -7.27 -16.35
N ALA A 171 -3.15 -8.25 -15.82
CA ALA A 171 -4.49 -8.55 -16.33
C ALA A 171 -5.50 -7.41 -16.11
N ARG A 172 -5.36 -6.64 -15.02
CA ARG A 172 -6.23 -5.49 -14.73
C ARG A 172 -5.98 -4.36 -15.73
N PHE A 173 -4.71 -4.01 -15.95
CA PHE A 173 -4.31 -2.94 -16.86
C PHE A 173 -4.30 -3.34 -18.34
N ASP A 174 -4.69 -4.58 -18.68
CA ASP A 174 -4.66 -5.13 -20.04
C ASP A 174 -3.26 -5.04 -20.69
N GLU A 175 -2.22 -5.22 -19.86
CA GLU A 175 -0.83 -5.17 -20.29
C GLU A 175 -0.24 -6.58 -20.46
N PRO A 176 0.67 -6.78 -21.43
CA PRO A 176 1.37 -8.05 -21.59
C PRO A 176 2.39 -8.27 -20.46
N TYR A 177 2.30 -9.43 -19.80
CA TYR A 177 3.31 -9.91 -18.84
C TYR A 177 4.60 -10.36 -19.53
#